data_AF-A0A6I0E3I6-F1
#
_entry.id   AF-A0A6I0E3I6-F1
#
_cell.length_a   1.000
_cell.length_b   1.000
_cell.length_c   1.000
_cell.angle_alpha   90.00
_cell.angle_beta   90.00
_cell.angle_gamma   90.00
#
_symmetry.space_group_name_H-M   'P 1'
#
loop_
_entity.id
_entity.type
_entity.pdbx_description
1 polymer ?
#
loop_
_entity_poly.entity_id
_entity_poly.type
_entity_poly.pdbx_seq_one_letter_code
_entity_poly.pdbx_strand_id
1 'polypeptide(L)' 'MSTIELRQVITEYLSHIDDASFLNAIKTIIESKVSEGSYKLSDYQKKRIENGREQLKKGQTISNESLKLEINQWLSTK' A
#
# COMPACT_ATOMS: atom_id res chain seq x y z
N MET A 1 -28.22 9.22 0.07
CA MET A 1 -26.91 8.81 -0.50
C MET A 1 -26.16 7.97 0.51
N SER A 2 -25.66 6.81 0.11
CA SER A 2 -24.75 5.99 0.90
C SER A 2 -23.32 6.55 0.86
N THR A 3 -22.48 6.15 1.80
CA THR A 3 -21.03 6.47 1.79
C THR A 3 -20.34 6.01 0.50
N ILE A 4 -20.86 4.97 -0.16
CA ILE A 4 -20.34 4.47 -1.43
C ILE A 4 -20.66 5.45 -2.55
N GLU A 5 -21.91 5.89 -2.63
CA GLU A 5 -22.37 6.86 -3.63
C GLU A 5 -21.64 8.20 -3.49
N LEU A 6 -21.45 8.68 -2.26
CA LEU A 6 -20.70 9.91 -2.00
C LEU A 6 -19.26 9.85 -2.50
N ARG A 7 -18.55 8.72 -2.30
CA ARG A 7 -17.18 8.56 -2.79
C ARG A 7 -17.10 8.54 -4.32
N GLN A 8 -18.07 7.91 -4.98
CA GLN A 8 -18.12 7.88 -6.44
C GLN A 8 -18.34 9.28 -7.01
N VAL A 9 -19.31 10.02 -6.46
CA VAL A 9 -19.60 11.40 -6.87
C VAL A 9 -18.39 12.31 -6.67
N ILE A 10 -17.69 12.22 -5.54
CA ILE A 10 -16.48 13.01 -5.28
C ILE A 10 -15.37 12.65 -6.28
N THR A 11 -15.16 11.37 -6.56
CA THR A 11 -14.13 10.92 -7.52
C THR A 11 -14.41 11.45 -8.92
N GLU A 12 -15.67 11.44 -9.33
CA GLU A 12 -16.10 11.99 -10.62
C GLU A 12 -15.87 13.50 -10.69
N TYR A 13 -16.20 14.26 -9.65
CA TYR A 13 -15.93 15.70 -9.66
C TYR A 13 -14.42 16.01 -9.69
N LEU A 14 -13.60 15.20 -9.01
CA LEU A 14 -12.15 15.38 -9.03
C LEU A 14 -11.53 15.09 -10.41
N SER A 15 -12.10 14.18 -11.20
CA SER A 15 -11.58 13.84 -12.54
C SER A 15 -11.77 14.95 -13.58
N HIS A 16 -12.68 15.89 -13.33
CA HIS A 16 -12.97 17.03 -14.21
C HIS A 16 -12.17 18.29 -13.88
N ILE A 17 -11.33 18.26 -12.83
CA ILE A 17 -10.54 19.42 -12.41
C ILE A 17 -9.15 19.34 -13.06
N ASP A 18 -8.84 20.31 -13.93
CA ASP A 18 -7.51 20.45 -14.54
C ASP A 18 -6.57 21.38 -13.73
N ASP A 19 -7.09 22.11 -12.74
CA ASP A 19 -6.32 23.02 -11.89
C ASP A 19 -5.52 22.26 -10.83
N ALA A 20 -4.22 22.11 -11.08
CA ALA A 20 -3.28 21.47 -10.17
C ALA A 20 -3.16 22.17 -8.80
N SER A 21 -3.31 23.50 -8.74
CA SER A 21 -3.24 24.25 -7.47
C SER A 21 -4.45 23.94 -6.60
N PHE A 22 -5.62 23.84 -7.23
CA PHE A 22 -6.86 23.47 -6.55
C PHE A 22 -6.85 22.01 -6.08
N LEU A 23 -6.40 21.08 -6.94
CA LEU A 23 -6.20 19.67 -6.57
C LEU A 23 -5.22 19.52 -5.39
N ASN A 24 -4.14 20.30 -5.38
CA ASN A 24 -3.18 20.31 -4.28
C ASN A 24 -3.79 20.82 -2.97
N ALA A 25 -4.62 21.86 -3.01
CA ALA A 25 -5.33 22.34 -1.82
C ALA A 25 -6.28 21.28 -1.26
N ILE A 26 -7.04 20.60 -2.13
CA ILE A 26 -7.91 19.48 -1.74
C ILE A 26 -7.10 18.34 -1.14
N LYS A 27 -5.97 17.96 -1.77
CA LYS A 27 -5.05 16.94 -1.26
C LYS A 27 -4.58 17.29 0.16
N THR A 28 -4.12 18.52 0.40
CA THR A 28 -3.67 18.96 1.73
C THR A 28 -4.78 18.87 2.79
N ILE A 29 -6.01 19.26 2.44
CA ILE A 29 -7.16 19.15 3.35
C ILE A 29 -7.44 17.68 3.68
N ILE A 30 -7.48 16.80 2.67
CA ILE A 30 -7.72 15.36 2.86
C ILE A 30 -6.59 14.76 3.71
N GLU A 31 -5.33 15.03 3.38
CA GLU A 31 -4.18 14.53 4.14
C GLU A 31 -4.23 14.98 5.60
N SER A 32 -4.59 16.24 5.87
CA SER A 32 -4.74 16.74 7.25
C SER A 32 -5.83 16.03 8.06
N LYS A 33 -6.86 15.49 7.38
CA LYS A 33 -7.98 14.75 7.99
C LYS A 33 -7.76 13.23 8.01
N VAL A 34 -6.93 12.71 7.12
CA VAL A 34 -6.54 11.29 7.04
C VAL A 34 -5.33 10.98 7.95
N SER A 35 -4.58 12.00 8.39
CA SER A 35 -3.37 11.84 9.21
C SER A 35 -3.57 11.40 10.67
N GLU A 36 -4.80 11.17 11.14
CA GLU A 36 -5.01 10.76 12.56
C GLU A 36 -4.70 9.28 12.86
N GLY A 37 -4.28 8.48 11.88
CA GLY A 37 -3.85 7.11 12.13
C GLY A 37 -2.57 6.78 11.39
N SER A 38 -1.44 6.74 12.11
CA SER A 38 -0.34 5.89 11.66
C SER A 38 -0.91 4.51 11.29
N TYR A 39 -0.51 3.98 10.12
CA TYR A 39 -1.01 2.67 9.67
C TYR A 39 -0.70 1.63 10.76
N LYS A 40 -1.72 1.17 11.46
CA LYS A 40 -1.57 0.20 12.54
C LYS A 40 -1.42 -1.18 11.93
N LEU A 41 -0.20 -1.69 11.98
CA LEU A 41 0.09 -3.06 11.60
C LEU A 41 -0.76 -4.03 12.43
N SER A 42 -1.36 -5.02 11.76
CA SER A 42 -1.97 -6.15 12.46
C SER A 42 -0.89 -7.00 13.14
N ASP A 43 -1.29 -7.82 14.12
CA ASP A 43 -0.33 -8.70 14.81
C ASP A 43 0.33 -9.71 13.86
N TYR A 44 -0.39 -10.12 12.82
CA TYR A 44 0.16 -10.92 11.73
C TYR A 44 1.29 -10.19 11.00
N GLN A 45 1.07 -8.93 10.62
CA GLN A 45 2.07 -8.13 9.92
C GLN A 45 3.30 -7.85 10.81
N LYS A 46 3.08 -7.52 12.09
CA LYS A 46 4.17 -7.34 13.07
C LYS A 46 5.02 -8.60 13.20
N LYS A 47 4.38 -9.78 13.34
CA LYS A 47 5.07 -11.07 13.43
C LYS A 47 5.87 -11.38 12.17
N ARG A 48 5.32 -11.10 10.97
CA ARG A 48 6.02 -11.28 9.69
C ARG A 48 7.27 -10.40 9.60
N ILE A 49 7.18 -9.14 10.02
CA ILE A 49 8.31 -8.21 10.04
C ILE A 49 9.38 -8.69 11.03
N GLU A 50 8.99 -9.10 12.24
CA GLU A 50 9.93 -9.59 13.24
C GLU A 50 10.65 -10.86 12.77
N ASN A 51 9.92 -11.81 12.19
CA ASN A 51 10.51 -13.01 11.61
C ASN A 51 11.52 -12.67 10.50
N GLY A 52 11.19 -11.72 9.62
CA GLY A 52 12.12 -11.29 8.56
C GLY A 52 13.39 -10.64 9.11
N ARG A 53 13.27 -9.83 10.18
CA ARG A 53 14.43 -9.24 10.87
C ARG A 53 15.32 -10.31 11.50
N GLU A 54 14.72 -11.31 12.14
CA GLU A 54 15.46 -12.43 12.73
C GLU A 54 16.13 -13.31 11.68
N GLN A 55 15.46 -13.60 10.57
CA GLN A 55 16.04 -14.31 9.43
C GLN A 55 17.26 -13.56 8.87
N LEU A 56 17.14 -12.24 8.69
CA LEU A 56 18.23 -11.40 8.22
C LEU A 56 19.43 -11.41 9.18
N LYS A 57 19.19 -11.27 10.50
CA LYS A 57 20.25 -11.37 11.52
C LYS A 57 20.98 -12.72 11.49
N LYS A 58 20.25 -13.81 11.19
CA LYS A 58 20.79 -15.17 11.11
C LYS A 58 21.40 -15.52 9.75
N GLY A 59 21.44 -14.57 8.80
CA GLY A 59 21.91 -14.82 7.44
C GLY A 59 21.01 -15.77 6.63
N GLN A 60 19.78 -16.00 7.09
CA GLN A 60 18.77 -16.83 6.42
C GLN A 60 18.14 -16.04 5.27
N THR A 61 18.98 -15.70 4.30
CA THR A 61 18.63 -14.94 3.11
C THR A 61 18.77 -15.82 1.88
N ILE A 62 18.01 -15.49 0.84
CA ILE A 62 18.12 -16.11 -0.48
C ILE A 62 18.63 -15.06 -1.45
N SER A 63 19.45 -15.46 -2.42
CA SER A 63 19.87 -14.55 -3.48
C SER A 63 18.67 -14.16 -4.35
N ASN A 64 18.72 -12.96 -4.92
CA ASN A 64 17.67 -12.52 -5.84
C ASN A 64 17.54 -13.44 -7.06
N GLU A 65 18.64 -14.02 -7.54
CA GLU A 65 18.66 -14.95 -8.67
C GLU A 65 17.94 -16.26 -8.33
N SER A 66 18.25 -16.85 -7.17
CA SER A 66 17.61 -18.07 -6.69
C SER A 66 16.11 -17.87 -6.45
N LEU A 67 15.71 -16.71 -5.89
CA LEU A 67 14.31 -16.36 -5.70
C LEU A 67 13.56 -16.24 -7.04
N LYS A 68 14.18 -15.60 -8.05
CA LYS A 68 13.58 -15.49 -9.39
C LYS A 68 13.36 -16.85 -10.04
N LEU A 69 14.30 -17.79 -9.88
CA LEU A 69 14.15 -19.16 -10.39
C LEU A 69 12.95 -19.86 -9.74
N GLU A 70 12.80 -19.75 -8.42
CA GLU A 70 11.68 -20.35 -7.68
C GLU A 70 10.33 -19.76 -8.13
N ILE A 71 10.27 -18.44 -8.31
CA ILE A 71 9.07 -17.76 -8.82
C ILE A 71 8.72 -18.26 -10.23
N ASN A 72 9.70 -18.35 -11.13
CA ASN A 72 9.48 -18.82 -12.49
C ASN A 72 8.99 -20.28 -12.52
N GLN A 73 9.56 -21.15 -11.66
CA GLN A 73 9.12 -22.53 -11.52
C GLN A 73 7.66 -22.62 -11.06
N TRP A 74 7.28 -21.84 -10.03
CA TRP A 74 5.90 -21.79 -9.55
C TRP A 74 4.92 -21.27 -10.61
N LEU A 75 5.31 -20.25 -11.38
CA LEU A 75 4.48 -19.73 -12.47
C LEU A 75 4.32 -20.75 -13.61
N SER A 76 5.33 -21.58 -13.87
CA SER A 76 5.28 -22.63 -14.90
C SER A 76 4.47 -23.87 -14.49
N THR A 77 4.07 -23.97 -13.22
CA THR A 77 3.22 -25.07 -12.71
C THR A 77 1.72 -24.77 -12.85
N LYS A 78 1.37 -23.59 -13.40
CA LYS A 78 0.02 -23.22 -13.82
C LYS A 78 -0.17 -23.49 -15.31
#